data_AF-A0A4Q0ZF05-F1
#
_entry.id   AF-A0A4Q0ZF05-F1
#
_cell.length_a   1.000
_cell.length_b   1.000
_cell.length_c   1.000
_cell.angle_alpha   90.00
_cell.angle_beta   90.00
_cell.angle_gamma   90.00
#
_symmetry.space_group_name_H-M   'P 1'
#
loop_
_entity.id
_entity.type
_entity.pdbx_description
1 polymer ?
#
loop_
_entity_poly.entity_id
_entity_poly.type
_entity_poly.pdbx_seq_one_letter_code
_entity_poly.pdbx_strand_id
1 'polypeptide(L)'
;MIRYLLIFLFLKSLLFGCSLCSIYSPKTHVSTQIKADKEYIKTLKVTWSFPSEFTKELLKIYDLNLDATFDEKELKLIEDALLDYLKPKNFLTTISYDNKINEKSLPFEVKNYRLNLKDYALSFEYNIDLNYKIYDKNILYIKIVDKEEYFSIIFEDIKQLLYIPYKVSKQTNINEVIFTIDAPNLKVQEDKKEEIIQENKEVIKEEKIVEKQKEEQLVKEENLLEKFNQTIKEYLVKIQKGEDKFALIFLLMASFIYGIIHSLGPGHGKALAFSYFSSFKSSYFEAFLISLGTAFVHIIGAFVLVMFSVFVLQSVMNRFMQDSILYITNFSALIIMFLALYILYRKLTKKLNSCSCCISLNQARFDIKPNKNLNFVKTAQQSPILIKPRSKKQDLLFVLSAGIIPCPGTVLLFVYAFLLETYFAVILASVSISLGMAVVIFASSFLGVSIHKVSQKSKKLVNILEIVSPIFMFILALLLFFSITI
;
A
#
# COMPACT_ATOMS: atom_id res chain seq x y z
N MET A 1 19.39 16.63 29.28
CA MET A 1 18.99 16.92 27.89
C MET A 1 18.96 15.69 26.98
N ILE A 2 20.01 14.86 26.90
CA ILE A 2 20.06 13.66 26.02
C ILE A 2 18.92 12.65 26.24
N ARG A 3 18.46 12.50 27.49
CA ARG A 3 17.38 11.57 27.85
C ARG A 3 16.00 12.02 27.35
N TYR A 4 15.76 13.34 27.27
CA TYR A 4 14.54 13.90 26.70
C TYR A 4 14.63 13.99 25.17
N LEU A 5 15.83 14.18 24.62
CA LEU A 5 16.09 14.15 23.17
C LEU A 5 15.77 12.77 22.58
N LEU A 6 16.20 11.69 23.23
CA LEU A 6 15.91 10.31 22.79
C LEU A 6 14.42 9.96 22.90
N ILE A 7 13.75 10.41 23.96
CA ILE A 7 12.29 10.22 24.12
C ILE A 7 11.54 11.05 23.07
N PHE A 8 11.97 12.27 22.77
CA PHE A 8 11.37 13.14 21.76
C PHE A 8 11.59 12.61 20.32
N LEU A 9 12.79 12.08 20.02
CA LEU A 9 13.07 11.38 18.75
C LEU A 9 12.23 10.12 18.59
N PHE A 10 12.05 9.34 19.67
CA PHE A 10 11.21 8.14 19.67
C PHE A 10 9.71 8.50 19.51
N LEU A 11 9.23 9.57 20.15
CA LEU A 11 7.84 10.04 20.03
C LEU A 11 7.55 10.64 18.64
N LYS A 12 8.51 11.35 18.03
CA LYS A 12 8.39 11.84 16.66
C LYS A 12 8.35 10.68 15.65
N SER A 13 9.06 9.59 15.91
CA SER A 13 9.04 8.39 15.06
C SER A 13 7.75 7.56 15.15
N LEU A 14 6.91 7.80 16.16
CA LEU A 14 5.59 7.18 16.35
C LEU A 14 4.46 7.93 15.63
N LEU A 15 4.66 9.21 15.27
CA LEU A 15 3.60 10.11 14.78
C LEU A 15 3.65 10.38 13.27
N PHE A 16 4.64 9.85 12.55
CA PHE A 16 4.71 9.95 11.10
C PHE A 16 4.73 8.55 10.51
N GLY A 17 3.53 7.98 10.37
CA GLY A 17 3.29 6.85 9.50
C GLY A 17 3.80 7.18 8.10
N CYS A 18 4.33 6.17 7.41
CA CYS A 18 4.88 6.32 6.07
C CYS A 18 3.83 6.94 5.13
N SER A 19 4.04 8.18 4.71
CA SER A 19 3.26 8.92 3.71
C SER A 19 3.39 8.36 2.28
N LEU A 20 3.81 7.11 2.15
CA LEU A 20 4.03 6.42 0.88
C LEU A 20 2.88 5.47 0.50
N CYS A 21 1.80 5.42 1.30
CA CYS A 21 0.63 4.59 0.99
C CYS A 21 -0.51 5.35 0.29
N SER A 22 -0.37 6.64 -0.02
CA SER A 22 -1.31 7.34 -0.90
C SER A 22 -0.69 7.56 -2.27
N ILE A 23 -0.67 6.51 -3.10
CA ILE A 23 -0.70 6.76 -4.55
C ILE A 23 -2.07 7.38 -4.80
N TYR A 24 -2.09 8.70 -4.96
CA TYR A 24 -3.31 9.46 -5.22
C TYR A 24 -3.79 9.10 -6.64
N SER A 25 -5.05 8.71 -6.79
CA SER A 25 -5.64 8.47 -8.11
C SER A 25 -5.47 9.72 -8.97
N PRO A 26 -4.74 9.66 -10.11
CA PRO A 26 -4.49 10.84 -10.93
C PRO A 26 -5.81 11.48 -11.37
N LYS A 27 -5.85 12.81 -11.31
CA LYS A 27 -6.92 13.62 -11.90
C LYS A 27 -6.74 13.60 -13.42
N THR A 28 -7.44 12.70 -14.09
CA THR A 28 -7.32 12.46 -15.53
C THR A 28 -8.34 13.32 -16.26
N HIS A 29 -7.83 14.26 -17.05
CA HIS A 29 -8.67 15.15 -17.86
C HIS A 29 -9.05 14.48 -19.17
N VAL A 30 -10.35 14.44 -19.47
CA VAL A 30 -10.89 13.80 -20.67
C VAL A 30 -11.45 14.84 -21.61
N SER A 31 -11.16 14.68 -22.90
CA SER A 31 -11.75 15.45 -23.99
C SER A 31 -12.31 14.53 -25.06
N THR A 32 -13.46 14.89 -25.63
CA THR A 32 -14.09 14.19 -26.75
C THR A 32 -14.14 15.08 -28.00
N GLN A 33 -13.80 14.53 -29.15
CA GLN A 33 -13.98 15.16 -30.45
C GLN A 33 -14.80 14.25 -31.35
N ILE A 34 -16.02 14.66 -31.68
CA ILE A 34 -16.95 13.89 -32.50
C ILE A 34 -17.04 14.52 -33.89
N LYS A 35 -16.95 13.69 -34.92
CA LYS A 35 -17.13 14.10 -36.32
C LYS A 35 -18.38 13.45 -36.91
N ALA A 36 -19.20 14.27 -37.55
CA ALA A 36 -20.41 13.83 -38.24
C ALA A 36 -20.45 14.40 -39.66
N ASP A 37 -21.15 13.71 -40.56
CA ASP A 37 -21.57 14.25 -41.85
C ASP A 37 -23.04 14.71 -41.76
N LYS A 38 -23.72 14.88 -42.89
CA LYS A 38 -25.13 15.30 -42.94
C LYS A 38 -26.11 14.23 -42.47
N GLU A 39 -25.73 12.96 -42.50
CA GLU A 39 -26.64 11.83 -42.26
C GLU A 39 -26.22 10.97 -41.07
N TYR A 40 -24.92 10.93 -40.72
CA TYR A 40 -24.36 10.05 -39.72
C TYR A 40 -23.33 10.74 -38.82
N ILE A 41 -23.38 10.41 -37.53
CA ILE A 41 -22.29 10.61 -36.59
C ILE A 41 -21.27 9.51 -36.85
N LYS A 42 -20.07 9.86 -37.32
CA LYS A 42 -19.09 8.87 -37.82
C LYS A 42 -18.19 8.36 -36.72
N THR A 43 -17.43 9.27 -36.10
CA THR A 43 -16.32 8.90 -35.21
C THR A 43 -16.33 9.73 -33.95
N LEU A 44 -15.97 9.10 -32.84
CA LEU A 44 -15.65 9.74 -31.58
C LEU A 44 -14.17 9.50 -31.28
N LYS A 45 -13.38 10.58 -31.18
CA LYS A 45 -12.03 10.53 -30.63
C LYS A 45 -12.10 10.91 -29.15
N VAL A 46 -11.47 10.12 -28.29
CA VAL A 46 -11.33 10.40 -26.87
C VAL A 46 -9.85 10.56 -26.55
N THR A 47 -9.51 11.62 -25.82
CA THR A 47 -8.14 11.88 -25.34
C THR A 47 -8.16 12.05 -23.84
N TRP A 48 -7.42 11.19 -23.14
CA TRP A 48 -7.11 11.26 -21.72
C TRP A 48 -5.79 11.98 -21.54
N SER A 49 -5.74 12.98 -20.67
CA SER A 49 -4.53 13.74 -20.34
C SER A 49 -4.21 13.54 -18.87
N PHE A 50 -2.99 13.11 -18.59
CA PHE A 50 -2.54 12.81 -17.23
C PHE A 50 -1.69 13.96 -16.67
N PRO A 51 -1.74 14.21 -15.35
CA PRO A 51 -0.92 15.23 -14.72
C PRO A 51 0.57 14.84 -14.76
N SER A 52 1.46 15.83 -14.79
CA SER A 52 2.91 15.60 -14.92
C SER A 52 3.50 14.78 -13.77
N GLU A 53 2.89 14.88 -12.59
CA GLU A 53 3.23 14.13 -11.38
C GLU A 53 3.03 12.63 -11.60
N PHE A 54 1.98 12.25 -12.33
CA PHE A 54 1.73 10.85 -12.67
C PHE A 54 2.82 10.32 -13.61
N THR A 55 3.24 11.10 -14.61
CA THR A 55 4.39 10.76 -15.46
C THR A 55 5.66 10.53 -14.64
N LYS A 56 5.95 11.40 -13.66
CA LYS A 56 7.11 11.26 -12.78
C LYS A 56 7.08 9.97 -11.96
N GLU A 57 5.91 9.59 -11.43
CA GLU A 57 5.78 8.32 -10.71
C GLU A 57 5.92 7.11 -11.64
N LEU A 58 5.44 7.20 -12.89
CA LEU A 58 5.65 6.13 -13.88
C LEU A 58 7.11 6.00 -14.31
N LEU A 59 7.86 7.10 -14.41
CA LEU A 59 9.31 7.07 -14.69
C LEU A 59 10.07 6.29 -13.61
N LYS A 60 9.61 6.35 -12.35
CA LYS A 60 10.18 5.51 -11.28
C LYS A 60 9.95 4.00 -11.48
N ILE A 61 9.19 3.57 -12.47
CA ILE A 61 8.87 2.15 -12.70
C ILE A 61 9.33 1.71 -14.09
N TYR A 62 9.03 2.51 -15.11
CA TYR A 62 9.16 2.14 -16.52
C TYR A 62 10.36 2.77 -17.23
N ASP A 63 11.12 3.66 -16.59
CA ASP A 63 12.43 4.11 -17.10
C ASP A 63 13.47 3.00 -16.86
N LEU A 64 13.65 2.15 -17.86
CA LEU A 64 14.53 0.99 -17.82
C LEU A 64 15.97 1.34 -18.21
N ASN A 65 16.14 2.40 -19.01
CA ASN A 65 17.45 2.82 -19.50
C ASN A 65 18.10 3.93 -18.64
N LEU A 66 17.33 4.52 -17.71
CA LEU A 66 17.69 5.59 -16.76
C LEU A 66 18.04 6.93 -17.42
N ASP A 67 17.39 7.26 -18.54
CA ASP A 67 17.56 8.53 -19.25
C ASP A 67 16.57 9.63 -18.81
N ALA A 68 15.70 9.33 -17.84
CA ALA A 68 14.67 10.22 -17.29
C ALA A 68 13.58 10.65 -18.30
N THR A 69 13.40 9.89 -19.38
CA THR A 69 12.28 10.02 -20.32
C THR A 69 11.70 8.62 -20.63
N PHE A 70 10.72 8.54 -21.55
CA PHE A 70 10.24 7.25 -22.06
C PHE A 70 10.61 7.08 -23.53
N ASP A 71 11.22 5.95 -23.86
CA ASP A 71 11.39 5.48 -25.24
C ASP A 71 10.13 4.74 -25.75
N GLU A 72 10.12 4.36 -27.03
CA GLU A 72 8.96 3.68 -27.63
C GLU A 72 8.63 2.34 -26.97
N LYS A 73 9.63 1.60 -26.47
CA LYS A 73 9.42 0.32 -25.80
C LYS A 73 8.83 0.53 -24.40
N GLU A 74 9.34 1.52 -23.68
CA GLU A 74 8.86 1.87 -22.35
C GLU A 74 7.42 2.42 -22.39
N LEU A 75 7.11 3.31 -23.35
CA LEU A 75 5.74 3.75 -23.61
C LEU A 75 4.81 2.57 -23.96
N LYS A 76 5.33 1.58 -24.70
CA LYS A 76 4.54 0.41 -25.07
C LYS A 76 4.15 -0.44 -23.87
N LEU A 77 5.06 -0.62 -22.91
CA LEU A 77 4.77 -1.31 -21.65
C LEU A 77 3.67 -0.60 -20.85
N ILE A 78 3.72 0.73 -20.78
CA ILE A 78 2.69 1.53 -20.08
C ILE A 78 1.35 1.46 -20.83
N GLU A 79 1.38 1.53 -22.16
CA GLU A 79 0.19 1.40 -23.00
C GLU A 79 -0.49 0.04 -22.83
N ASP A 80 0.28 -1.05 -22.88
CA ASP A 80 -0.25 -2.40 -22.73
C ASP A 80 -0.85 -2.61 -21.32
N ALA A 81 -0.18 -2.13 -20.27
CA ALA A 81 -0.71 -2.17 -18.90
C ALA A 81 -2.03 -1.37 -18.76
N LEU A 82 -2.12 -0.20 -19.39
CA LEU A 82 -3.36 0.59 -19.42
C LEU A 82 -4.48 -0.12 -20.19
N LEU A 83 -4.16 -0.74 -21.33
CA LEU A 83 -5.13 -1.45 -22.16
C LEU A 83 -5.68 -2.70 -21.49
N ASP A 84 -4.83 -3.43 -20.76
CA ASP A 84 -5.26 -4.60 -20.02
C ASP A 84 -6.29 -4.23 -18.94
N TYR A 85 -6.17 -3.03 -18.35
CA TYR A 85 -7.18 -2.49 -17.45
C TYR A 85 -8.47 -2.03 -18.17
N LEU A 86 -8.32 -1.30 -19.28
CA LEU A 86 -9.44 -0.64 -19.97
C LEU A 86 -10.29 -1.60 -20.81
N LYS A 87 -9.69 -2.53 -21.55
CA LYS A 87 -10.39 -3.40 -22.52
C LYS A 87 -11.50 -4.25 -21.88
N PRO A 88 -11.27 -4.99 -20.78
CA PRO A 88 -12.32 -5.80 -20.14
C PRO A 88 -13.49 -4.97 -19.60
N LYS A 89 -13.27 -3.66 -19.40
CA LYS A 89 -14.25 -2.71 -18.85
C LYS A 89 -14.82 -1.75 -19.91
N ASN A 90 -14.71 -2.09 -21.20
CA ASN A 90 -15.15 -1.26 -22.32
C ASN A 90 -14.63 0.19 -22.21
N PHE A 91 -13.36 0.34 -21.88
CA PHE A 91 -12.68 1.64 -21.72
C PHE A 91 -13.37 2.58 -20.71
N LEU A 92 -14.08 1.99 -19.74
CA LEU A 92 -14.85 2.72 -18.72
C LEU A 92 -15.93 3.64 -19.32
N THR A 93 -16.27 3.44 -20.60
CA THR A 93 -17.05 4.36 -21.41
C THR A 93 -18.45 3.82 -21.65
N THR A 94 -19.45 4.67 -21.43
CA THR A 94 -20.86 4.45 -21.75
C THR A 94 -21.23 5.44 -22.84
N ILE A 95 -21.74 4.94 -23.97
CA ILE A 95 -22.21 5.76 -25.09
C ILE A 95 -23.64 5.36 -25.41
N SER A 96 -24.55 6.31 -25.44
CA SER A 96 -25.91 6.08 -25.94
C SER A 96 -26.36 7.20 -26.86
N TYR A 97 -27.26 6.85 -27.78
CA TYR A 97 -27.83 7.78 -28.75
C TYR A 97 -29.31 7.48 -28.94
N ASP A 98 -30.17 8.31 -28.37
CA ASP A 98 -31.62 8.11 -28.37
C ASP A 98 -32.36 9.44 -28.15
N ASN A 99 -33.70 9.42 -28.20
CA ASN A 99 -34.54 10.59 -27.91
C ASN A 99 -34.59 10.96 -26.41
N LYS A 100 -34.07 10.10 -25.53
CA LYS A 100 -33.96 10.27 -24.08
C LYS A 100 -32.58 9.81 -23.62
N ILE A 101 -32.14 10.31 -22.46
CA ILE A 101 -30.88 9.85 -21.85
C ILE A 101 -31.07 8.38 -21.44
N ASN A 102 -30.27 7.50 -22.02
CA ASN A 102 -30.22 6.08 -21.68
C ASN A 102 -28.87 5.76 -21.05
N GLU A 103 -28.86 5.24 -19.83
CA GLU A 103 -27.62 4.87 -19.13
C GLU A 103 -27.06 3.51 -19.62
N LYS A 104 -27.79 2.76 -20.45
CA LYS A 104 -27.26 1.56 -21.10
C LYS A 104 -26.41 1.94 -22.31
N SER A 105 -25.16 1.49 -22.32
CA SER A 105 -24.27 1.71 -23.45
C SER A 105 -24.70 0.88 -24.66
N LEU A 106 -24.69 1.51 -25.84
CA LEU A 106 -24.63 0.80 -27.11
C LEU A 106 -23.28 0.07 -27.23
N PRO A 107 -23.23 -1.08 -27.92
CA PRO A 107 -21.97 -1.76 -28.20
C PRO A 107 -21.12 -0.91 -29.15
N PHE A 108 -19.83 -0.81 -28.87
CA PHE A 108 -18.88 -0.09 -29.71
C PHE A 108 -17.54 -0.80 -29.72
N GLU A 109 -16.73 -0.52 -30.74
CA GLU A 109 -15.38 -1.04 -30.87
C GLU A 109 -14.38 0.12 -30.84
N VAL A 110 -13.33 -0.04 -30.03
CA VAL A 110 -12.24 0.94 -29.94
C VAL A 110 -11.15 0.59 -30.93
N LYS A 111 -10.70 1.58 -31.71
CA LYS A 111 -9.65 1.48 -32.73
C LYS A 111 -8.59 2.55 -32.53
N ASN A 112 -7.41 2.30 -33.08
CA ASN A 112 -6.31 3.29 -33.18
C ASN A 112 -6.01 3.99 -31.84
N TYR A 113 -5.77 3.20 -30.80
CA TYR A 113 -5.30 3.74 -29.53
C TYR A 113 -3.80 4.03 -29.59
N ARG A 114 -3.36 5.07 -28.88
CA ARG A 114 -1.95 5.42 -28.75
C ARG A 114 -1.69 6.15 -27.44
N LEU A 115 -0.68 5.72 -26.70
CA LEU A 115 -0.06 6.51 -25.64
C LEU A 115 1.01 7.43 -26.24
N ASN A 116 0.94 8.72 -25.90
CA ASN A 116 1.89 9.74 -26.33
C ASN A 116 2.46 10.46 -25.11
N LEU A 117 3.68 10.97 -25.27
CA LEU A 117 4.31 11.87 -24.31
C LEU A 117 4.52 13.22 -25.01
N LYS A 118 4.01 14.31 -24.42
CA LYS A 118 4.24 15.67 -24.91
C LYS A 118 4.44 16.61 -23.73
N ASP A 119 5.52 17.39 -23.73
CA ASP A 119 5.83 18.35 -22.66
C ASP A 119 5.81 17.72 -21.26
N TYR A 120 6.34 16.50 -21.10
CA TYR A 120 6.29 15.67 -19.88
C TYR A 120 4.88 15.27 -19.39
N ALA A 121 3.83 15.56 -20.15
CA ALA A 121 2.48 15.08 -19.91
C ALA A 121 2.17 13.87 -20.80
N LEU A 122 1.76 12.77 -20.17
CA LEU A 122 1.24 11.62 -20.89
C LEU A 122 -0.17 11.93 -21.41
N SER A 123 -0.47 11.48 -22.61
CA SER A 123 -1.82 11.46 -23.15
C SER A 123 -2.13 10.10 -23.79
N PHE A 124 -3.32 9.58 -23.51
CA PHE A 124 -3.80 8.35 -24.11
C PHE A 124 -4.99 8.67 -25.01
N GLU A 125 -4.84 8.39 -26.30
CA GLU A 125 -5.86 8.69 -27.30
C GLU A 125 -6.43 7.41 -27.87
N TYR A 126 -7.72 7.38 -28.17
CA TYR A 126 -8.35 6.29 -28.90
C TYR A 126 -9.56 6.77 -29.70
N ASN A 127 -9.96 5.99 -30.71
CA ASN A 127 -11.07 6.31 -31.59
C ASN A 127 -12.15 5.24 -31.50
N ILE A 128 -13.40 5.66 -31.68
CA ILE A 128 -14.58 4.80 -31.72
C ILE A 128 -15.35 5.11 -33.00
N ASP A 129 -15.67 4.08 -33.77
CA ASP A 129 -16.59 4.19 -34.90
C ASP A 129 -18.02 4.09 -34.38
N LEU A 130 -18.79 5.16 -34.53
CA LEU A 130 -20.19 5.22 -34.08
C LEU A 130 -21.15 4.86 -35.20
N ASN A 131 -21.01 5.49 -36.37
CA ASN A 131 -21.91 5.34 -37.52
C ASN A 131 -23.41 5.43 -37.18
N TYR A 132 -23.79 6.29 -36.22
CA TYR A 132 -25.18 6.50 -35.84
C TYR A 132 -25.89 7.42 -36.83
N LYS A 133 -27.03 7.00 -37.34
CA LYS A 133 -27.87 7.85 -38.21
C LYS A 133 -28.42 9.02 -37.39
N ILE A 134 -28.33 10.24 -37.92
CA ILE A 134 -28.78 11.45 -37.24
C ILE A 134 -30.31 11.54 -37.31
N TYR A 135 -30.93 11.79 -36.15
CA TYR A 135 -32.35 12.10 -36.01
C TYR A 135 -32.54 13.43 -35.30
N ASP A 136 -33.67 14.09 -35.58
CA ASP A 136 -34.02 15.36 -34.93
C ASP A 136 -34.27 15.16 -33.42
N LYS A 137 -33.72 16.07 -32.60
CA LYS A 137 -33.83 16.12 -31.13
C LYS A 137 -33.22 14.93 -30.39
N ASN A 138 -32.45 14.09 -31.07
CA ASN A 138 -31.74 13.02 -30.41
C ASN A 138 -30.57 13.54 -29.55
N ILE A 139 -30.30 12.77 -28.51
CA ILE A 139 -29.30 13.04 -27.49
C ILE A 139 -28.17 12.03 -27.65
N LEU A 140 -26.96 12.53 -27.90
CA LEU A 140 -25.73 11.75 -27.76
C LEU A 140 -25.20 11.93 -26.34
N TYR A 141 -25.23 10.86 -25.56
CA TYR A 141 -24.76 10.81 -24.19
C TYR A 141 -23.46 10.01 -24.12
N ILE A 142 -22.43 10.61 -23.53
CA ILE A 142 -21.13 9.97 -23.30
C ILE A 142 -20.78 10.15 -21.82
N LYS A 143 -20.47 9.04 -21.16
CA LYS A 143 -20.03 9.02 -19.76
C LYS A 143 -18.82 8.13 -19.60
N ILE A 144 -17.80 8.60 -18.89
CA ILE A 144 -16.62 7.81 -18.56
C ILE A 144 -16.42 7.81 -17.06
N VAL A 145 -16.52 6.64 -16.43
CA VAL A 145 -16.41 6.51 -14.97
C VAL A 145 -15.58 5.29 -14.62
N ASP A 146 -14.51 5.53 -13.88
CA ASP A 146 -13.77 4.46 -13.24
C ASP A 146 -14.41 4.08 -11.91
N LYS A 147 -15.26 3.04 -11.91
CA LYS A 147 -15.91 2.53 -10.69
C LYS A 147 -14.92 2.05 -9.64
N GLU A 148 -13.73 1.66 -10.07
CA GLU A 148 -12.75 1.23 -9.10
C GLU A 148 -11.92 2.42 -8.60
N GLU A 149 -11.97 3.62 -9.20
CA GLU A 149 -11.25 4.83 -8.76
C GLU A 149 -9.72 4.80 -8.96
N TYR A 150 -9.18 4.10 -9.97
CA TYR A 150 -7.76 4.30 -10.33
C TYR A 150 -7.55 5.65 -10.99
N PHE A 151 -8.53 6.10 -11.77
CA PHE A 151 -8.51 7.37 -12.47
C PHE A 151 -9.66 8.25 -12.03
N SER A 152 -9.33 9.43 -11.50
CA SER A 152 -10.32 10.46 -11.18
C SER A 152 -10.66 11.20 -12.47
N ILE A 153 -11.70 10.73 -13.17
CA ILE A 153 -12.09 11.25 -14.49
C ILE A 153 -12.76 12.62 -14.37
N ILE A 154 -12.24 13.60 -15.13
CA ILE A 154 -12.77 14.97 -15.18
C ILE A 154 -12.90 15.42 -16.63
N PHE A 155 -14.10 15.77 -17.08
CA PHE A 155 -14.35 16.28 -18.43
C PHE A 155 -14.01 17.76 -18.51
N GLU A 156 -13.19 18.13 -19.48
CA GLU A 156 -12.88 19.53 -19.76
C GLU A 156 -14.01 20.15 -20.58
N ASP A 157 -14.89 20.96 -19.98
CA ASP A 157 -16.10 21.48 -20.64
C ASP A 157 -15.82 22.07 -22.03
N ILE A 158 -14.79 22.92 -22.16
CA ILE A 158 -14.45 23.62 -23.41
C ILE A 158 -14.01 22.63 -24.52
N LYS A 159 -13.41 21.50 -24.16
CA LYS A 159 -12.83 20.55 -25.11
C LYS A 159 -13.77 19.41 -25.50
N GLN A 160 -15.03 19.42 -25.06
CA GLN A 160 -16.03 18.48 -25.56
C GLN A 160 -16.66 19.05 -26.85
N LEU A 161 -16.16 18.59 -27.99
CA LEU A 161 -16.46 19.16 -29.31
C LEU A 161 -17.26 18.18 -30.16
N LEU A 162 -18.36 18.67 -30.75
CA LEU A 162 -19.16 17.96 -31.74
C LEU A 162 -19.19 18.77 -33.04
N TYR A 163 -18.53 18.26 -34.07
CA TYR A 163 -18.50 18.86 -35.40
C TYR A 163 -19.59 18.23 -36.28
N ILE A 164 -20.70 18.93 -36.42
CA ILE A 164 -21.90 18.47 -37.15
C ILE A 164 -22.53 19.67 -37.90
N PRO A 165 -23.12 19.48 -39.10
CA PRO A 165 -23.76 20.56 -39.87
C PRO A 165 -25.15 20.97 -39.34
N TYR A 166 -25.39 20.85 -38.03
CA TYR A 166 -26.65 21.15 -37.35
C TYR A 166 -26.40 21.95 -36.07
N LYS A 167 -27.45 22.55 -35.50
CA LYS A 167 -27.35 23.21 -34.19
C LYS A 167 -27.24 22.14 -33.10
N VAL A 168 -26.43 22.41 -32.10
CA VAL A 168 -26.18 21.50 -30.98
C VAL A 168 -26.23 22.28 -29.67
N SER A 169 -26.96 21.76 -28.69
CA SER A 169 -26.78 22.16 -27.30
C SER A 169 -25.85 21.16 -26.60
N LYS A 170 -24.95 21.67 -25.76
CA LYS A 170 -23.97 20.89 -25.01
C LYS A 170 -24.16 21.14 -23.53
N GLN A 171 -24.24 20.07 -22.75
CA GLN A 171 -24.18 20.12 -21.29
C GLN A 171 -23.09 19.17 -20.81
N THR A 172 -22.09 19.69 -20.10
CA THR A 172 -20.99 18.91 -19.55
C THR A 172 -21.10 18.88 -18.02
N ASN A 173 -20.88 17.71 -17.44
CA ASN A 173 -20.76 17.49 -16.01
C ASN A 173 -19.35 16.91 -15.72
N ILE A 174 -19.06 16.50 -14.49
CA ILE A 174 -17.72 16.05 -14.09
C ILE A 174 -17.21 14.89 -14.95
N ASN A 175 -18.06 13.90 -15.25
CA ASN A 175 -17.66 12.64 -15.91
C ASN A 175 -18.55 12.26 -17.10
N GLU A 176 -19.39 13.18 -17.55
CA GLU A 176 -20.34 12.97 -18.64
C GLU A 176 -20.56 14.23 -19.46
N VAL A 177 -20.88 14.04 -20.73
CA VAL A 177 -21.29 15.10 -21.65
C VAL A 177 -22.52 14.65 -22.43
N ILE A 178 -23.43 15.60 -22.61
CA ILE A 178 -24.70 15.44 -23.31
C ILE A 178 -24.70 16.42 -24.49
N PHE A 179 -24.85 15.90 -25.70
CA PHE A 179 -25.09 16.69 -26.90
C PHE A 179 -26.51 16.47 -27.41
N THR A 180 -27.34 17.51 -27.46
CA THR A 180 -28.67 17.44 -28.10
C THR A 180 -28.58 18.03 -29.49
N ILE A 181 -28.95 17.26 -30.49
CA ILE A 181 -28.85 17.65 -31.91
C ILE A 181 -30.21 18.20 -32.37
N ASP A 182 -30.23 19.43 -32.86
CA ASP A 182 -31.41 20.09 -33.45
C ASP A 182 -31.27 20.10 -34.97
N ALA A 183 -31.94 19.14 -35.62
CA ALA A 183 -31.85 18.84 -37.04
C ALA A 183 -33.26 18.79 -37.67
N PRO A 184 -33.96 19.93 -37.76
CA PRO A 184 -35.40 19.98 -38.05
C PRO A 184 -35.79 19.45 -39.45
N ASN A 185 -34.81 19.29 -40.35
CA ASN A 185 -35.01 18.77 -41.69
C ASN A 185 -34.91 17.23 -41.76
N LEU A 186 -34.61 16.55 -40.65
CA LEU A 186 -34.48 15.09 -40.56
C LEU A 186 -35.67 14.46 -39.81
N LYS A 187 -35.81 13.14 -39.93
CA LYS A 187 -36.88 12.39 -39.25
C LYS A 187 -36.67 12.41 -37.74
N VAL A 188 -37.77 12.38 -36.98
CA VAL A 188 -37.78 12.08 -35.55
C VAL A 188 -37.74 10.56 -35.36
N GLN A 189 -36.96 10.07 -34.41
CA GLN A 189 -36.88 8.64 -34.11
C GLN A 189 -38.16 8.15 -33.41
N GLU A 190 -38.78 7.08 -33.93
CA GLU A 190 -39.96 6.45 -33.31
C GLU A 190 -39.55 5.64 -32.07
N ASP A 191 -40.28 5.81 -30.96
CA ASP A 191 -40.04 5.13 -29.68
C ASP A 191 -40.12 3.59 -29.84
N LYS A 192 -39.02 2.89 -29.58
CA LYS A 192 -39.11 1.46 -29.22
C LYS A 192 -39.58 1.37 -27.77
N LYS A 193 -40.77 0.80 -27.55
CA LYS A 193 -41.28 0.46 -26.22
C LYS A 193 -40.34 -0.56 -25.56
N GLU A 194 -39.52 -0.11 -24.61
CA GLU A 194 -38.93 -0.97 -23.58
C GLU A 194 -39.41 -0.50 -22.20
N GLU A 195 -39.72 -1.48 -21.35
CA GLU A 195 -40.45 -1.34 -20.09
C GLU A 195 -39.72 -0.43 -19.09
N ILE A 196 -40.50 0.48 -18.51
CA ILE A 196 -40.08 1.43 -17.49
C ILE A 196 -39.97 0.69 -16.15
N ILE A 197 -38.76 0.56 -15.62
CA ILE A 197 -38.57 0.37 -14.17
C ILE A 197 -38.36 1.77 -13.60
N GLN A 198 -39.37 2.26 -12.87
CA GLN A 198 -39.28 3.47 -12.06
C GLN A 198 -38.37 3.19 -10.86
N GLU A 199 -37.24 3.90 -10.77
CA GLU A 199 -36.63 4.21 -9.49
C GLU A 199 -36.50 5.73 -9.35
N ASN A 200 -37.11 6.22 -8.26
CA ASN A 200 -37.18 7.62 -7.89
C ASN A 200 -35.78 8.18 -7.61
N LYS A 201 -35.36 9.20 -8.36
CA LYS A 201 -34.26 10.09 -7.96
C LYS A 201 -34.81 11.18 -7.05
N GLU A 202 -34.50 11.09 -5.76
CA GLU A 202 -34.58 12.22 -4.83
C GLU A 202 -33.58 13.30 -5.26
N VAL A 203 -34.07 14.53 -5.31
CA VAL A 203 -33.32 15.73 -5.67
C VAL A 203 -32.54 16.20 -4.44
N ILE A 204 -31.22 16.02 -4.44
CA ILE A 204 -30.32 16.74 -3.54
C ILE A 204 -29.71 17.89 -4.35
N LYS A 205 -30.05 19.12 -3.93
CA LYS A 205 -29.39 20.35 -4.34
C LYS A 205 -28.03 20.39 -3.64
N GLU A 206 -26.94 20.51 -4.38
CA GLU A 206 -25.66 20.94 -3.82
C GLU A 206 -25.08 22.12 -4.59
N GLU A 207 -24.59 23.04 -3.77
CA GLU A 207 -24.18 24.39 -4.09
C GLU A 207 -22.82 24.42 -4.78
N LYS A 208 -22.63 25.45 -5.62
CA LYS A 208 -21.34 25.84 -6.17
C LYS A 208 -20.37 26.17 -5.04
N ILE A 209 -19.32 25.37 -4.88
CA ILE A 209 -18.08 25.81 -4.24
C ILE A 209 -17.03 25.95 -5.34
N VAL A 210 -16.76 27.19 -5.70
CA VAL A 210 -15.57 27.59 -6.47
C VAL A 210 -14.43 27.64 -5.46
N GLU A 211 -13.58 26.63 -5.43
CA GLU A 211 -12.27 26.74 -4.78
C GLU A 211 -11.17 26.86 -5.83
N LYS A 212 -10.60 28.07 -5.85
CA LYS A 212 -9.45 28.48 -6.60
C LYS A 212 -8.22 28.10 -5.78
N GLN A 213 -7.67 26.90 -5.97
CA GLN A 213 -6.37 26.56 -5.40
C GLN A 213 -5.27 26.86 -6.43
N LYS A 214 -4.45 27.86 -6.07
CA LYS A 214 -3.16 28.15 -6.71
C LYS A 214 -2.27 26.92 -6.60
N GLU A 215 -1.72 26.51 -7.73
CA GLU A 215 -0.57 25.61 -7.80
C GLU A 215 0.63 26.28 -7.12
N GLU A 216 0.96 25.82 -5.91
CA GLU A 216 2.31 25.94 -5.38
C GLU A 216 3.08 24.70 -5.83
N GLN A 217 3.93 24.88 -6.86
CA GLN A 217 5.01 23.96 -7.20
C GLN A 217 5.98 23.89 -6.01
N LEU A 218 5.73 22.96 -5.10
CA LEU A 218 6.74 22.49 -4.15
C LEU A 218 7.57 21.42 -4.85
N VAL A 219 8.72 21.84 -5.39
CA VAL A 219 9.81 20.94 -5.78
C VAL A 219 10.21 20.15 -4.53
N LYS A 220 9.70 18.92 -4.44
CA LYS A 220 10.00 18.00 -3.33
C LYS A 220 11.43 17.50 -3.55
N GLU A 221 12.36 17.91 -2.69
CA GLU A 221 13.72 17.37 -2.67
C GLU A 221 13.66 15.84 -2.57
N GLU A 222 14.40 15.14 -3.44
CA GLU A 222 14.48 13.67 -3.45
C GLU A 222 14.88 13.14 -2.08
N ASN A 223 14.08 12.22 -1.57
CA ASN A 223 14.35 11.59 -0.28
C ASN A 223 15.59 10.68 -0.39
N LEU A 224 16.34 10.52 0.70
CA LEU A 224 17.57 9.71 0.71
C LEU A 224 17.30 8.26 0.28
N LEU A 225 16.13 7.73 0.60
CA LEU A 225 15.67 6.40 0.17
C LEU A 225 15.47 6.32 -1.36
N GLU A 226 14.99 7.38 -2.00
CA GLU A 226 14.79 7.44 -3.46
C GLU A 226 16.13 7.40 -4.21
N LYS A 227 17.14 8.13 -3.71
CA LYS A 227 18.51 8.10 -4.26
C LYS A 227 19.10 6.70 -4.23
N PHE A 228 18.94 5.97 -3.11
CA PHE A 228 19.43 4.59 -3.03
C PHE A 228 18.64 3.63 -3.92
N ASN A 229 17.33 3.81 -4.08
CA ASN A 229 16.55 3.04 -5.05
C ASN A 229 17.10 3.24 -6.47
N GLN A 230 17.40 4.49 -6.85
CA GLN A 230 17.97 4.80 -8.16
C GLN A 230 19.34 4.16 -8.36
N THR A 231 20.21 4.23 -7.35
CA THR A 231 21.52 3.55 -7.37
C THR A 231 21.38 2.03 -7.54
N ILE A 232 20.41 1.40 -6.86
CA ILE A 232 20.13 -0.04 -7.04
C ILE A 232 19.74 -0.33 -8.49
N LYS A 233 18.86 0.49 -9.09
CA LYS A 233 18.46 0.35 -10.50
C LYS A 233 19.64 0.52 -11.45
N GLU A 234 20.48 1.52 -11.24
CA GLU A 234 21.69 1.74 -12.06
C GLU A 234 22.57 0.48 -12.13
N TYR A 235 22.78 -0.19 -11.00
CA TYR A 235 23.55 -1.43 -10.98
C TYR A 235 22.80 -2.61 -11.61
N LEU A 236 21.48 -2.70 -11.49
CA LEU A 236 20.69 -3.71 -12.20
C LEU A 236 20.80 -3.55 -13.72
N VAL A 237 20.72 -2.31 -14.22
CA VAL A 237 20.90 -2.01 -15.66
C VAL A 237 22.33 -2.35 -16.11
N LYS A 238 23.36 -2.00 -15.33
CA LYS A 238 24.76 -2.38 -15.64
C LYS A 238 24.96 -3.89 -15.71
N ILE A 239 24.31 -4.64 -14.81
CA ILE A 239 24.34 -6.12 -14.82
C ILE A 239 23.63 -6.67 -16.05
N GLN A 240 22.46 -6.13 -16.40
CA GLN A 240 21.71 -6.54 -17.59
C GLN A 240 22.54 -6.33 -18.87
N LYS A 241 23.20 -5.18 -19.01
CA LYS A 241 24.05 -4.86 -20.17
C LYS A 241 25.36 -5.65 -20.22
N GLY A 242 25.75 -6.31 -19.11
CA GLY A 242 26.98 -7.08 -19.01
C GLY A 242 28.27 -6.24 -19.02
N GLU A 243 28.16 -4.93 -18.76
CA GLU A 243 29.25 -3.97 -18.93
C GLU A 243 30.27 -3.99 -17.77
N ASP A 244 29.85 -4.37 -16.56
CA ASP A 244 30.68 -4.28 -15.35
C ASP A 244 30.62 -5.56 -14.50
N LYS A 245 31.78 -6.21 -14.36
CA LYS A 245 31.96 -7.43 -13.55
C LYS A 245 31.82 -7.18 -12.05
N PHE A 246 32.00 -5.94 -11.59
CA PHE A 246 31.87 -5.54 -10.19
C PHE A 246 30.50 -4.97 -9.85
N ALA A 247 29.62 -4.75 -10.84
CA ALA A 247 28.28 -4.19 -10.62
C ALA A 247 27.46 -5.02 -9.62
N LEU A 248 27.63 -6.35 -9.60
CA LEU A 248 26.98 -7.20 -8.59
C LEU A 248 27.44 -6.87 -7.17
N ILE A 249 28.75 -6.66 -6.94
CA ILE A 249 29.26 -6.34 -5.60
C ILE A 249 28.73 -4.97 -5.14
N PHE A 250 28.74 -3.97 -6.02
CA PHE A 250 28.20 -2.66 -5.71
C PHE A 250 26.69 -2.68 -5.51
N LEU A 251 25.95 -3.49 -6.28
CA LEU A 251 24.53 -3.75 -6.06
C LEU A 251 24.30 -4.29 -4.65
N LEU A 252 25.07 -5.29 -4.21
CA LEU A 252 24.90 -5.89 -2.87
C LEU A 252 25.23 -4.89 -1.76
N MET A 253 26.28 -4.08 -1.93
CA MET A 253 26.64 -3.04 -0.98
C MET A 253 25.54 -1.96 -0.89
N ALA A 254 25.07 -1.45 -2.04
CA ALA A 254 23.99 -0.47 -2.10
C ALA A 254 22.69 -1.03 -1.49
N SER A 255 22.38 -2.28 -1.78
CA SER A 255 21.21 -3.01 -1.26
C SER A 255 21.27 -3.19 0.27
N PHE A 256 22.45 -3.52 0.80
CA PHE A 256 22.64 -3.61 2.25
C PHE A 256 22.45 -2.25 2.93
N ILE A 257 23.04 -1.19 2.38
CA ILE A 257 22.89 0.17 2.92
C ILE A 257 21.44 0.63 2.81
N TYR A 258 20.77 0.35 1.69
CA TYR A 258 19.34 0.58 1.53
C TYR A 258 18.54 -0.12 2.63
N GLY A 259 18.81 -1.39 2.92
CA GLY A 259 18.16 -2.12 4.01
C GLY A 259 18.33 -1.45 5.38
N ILE A 260 19.52 -0.92 5.68
CA ILE A 260 19.77 -0.14 6.90
C ILE A 260 18.93 1.13 6.90
N ILE A 261 19.02 1.94 5.86
CA ILE A 261 18.38 3.26 5.78
C ILE A 261 16.85 3.12 5.78
N HIS A 262 16.33 2.18 5.01
CA HIS A 262 14.94 1.82 4.99
C HIS A 262 14.45 1.42 6.40
N SER A 263 15.19 0.54 7.07
CA SER A 263 14.85 0.13 8.42
C SER A 263 15.13 1.21 9.48
N LEU A 264 15.93 2.25 9.23
CA LEU A 264 16.13 3.37 10.17
C LEU A 264 14.94 4.32 10.19
N GLY A 265 14.15 4.37 9.11
CA GLY A 265 12.93 5.17 9.05
C GLY A 265 11.94 4.83 10.18
N PRO A 266 11.00 5.72 10.51
CA PRO A 266 9.96 5.42 11.50
C PRO A 266 9.23 4.13 11.10
N GLY A 267 9.05 3.19 12.04
CA GLY A 267 8.44 1.90 11.70
C GLY A 267 8.13 1.02 12.89
N HIS A 268 6.95 0.39 12.83
CA HIS A 268 6.36 -0.38 13.92
C HIS A 268 7.19 -1.62 14.29
N GLY A 269 7.78 -2.32 13.31
CA GLY A 269 8.55 -3.55 13.55
C GLY A 269 9.68 -3.40 14.58
N LYS A 270 10.36 -2.24 14.59
CA LYS A 270 11.41 -1.92 15.58
C LYS A 270 10.84 -1.75 16.98
N ALA A 271 9.82 -0.90 17.12
CA ALA A 271 9.18 -0.64 18.40
C ALA A 271 8.45 -1.88 18.96
N LEU A 272 7.89 -2.70 18.07
CA LEU A 272 7.36 -4.03 18.40
C LEU A 272 8.45 -4.97 18.90
N ALA A 273 9.58 -5.06 18.21
CA ALA A 273 10.72 -5.88 18.64
C ALA A 273 11.27 -5.42 20.00
N PHE A 274 11.49 -4.12 20.19
CA PHE A 274 11.87 -3.55 21.47
C PHE A 274 10.89 -3.90 22.60
N SER A 275 9.58 -3.73 22.35
CA SER A 275 8.54 -4.05 23.33
C SER A 275 8.50 -5.55 23.67
N TYR A 276 8.63 -6.39 22.65
CA TYR A 276 8.67 -7.84 22.80
C TYR A 276 9.86 -8.28 23.66
N PHE A 277 11.08 -7.84 23.31
CA PHE A 277 12.29 -8.24 24.02
C PHE A 277 12.48 -7.57 25.39
N SER A 278 11.82 -6.44 25.64
CA SER A 278 11.77 -5.85 26.98
C SER A 278 10.83 -6.61 27.93
N SER A 279 9.78 -7.24 27.39
CA SER A 279 8.80 -8.01 28.16
C SER A 279 9.30 -9.38 28.60
N PHE A 280 10.24 -9.98 27.85
CA PHE A 280 10.67 -11.35 28.04
C PHE A 280 12.16 -11.49 28.34
N LYS A 281 12.50 -12.50 29.14
CA LYS A 281 13.87 -12.95 29.27
C LYS A 281 14.33 -13.59 27.95
N SER A 282 15.29 -12.95 27.28
CA SER A 282 15.91 -13.44 26.05
C SER A 282 17.42 -13.27 26.09
N SER A 283 18.15 -14.14 25.39
CA SER A 283 19.56 -13.91 25.09
C SER A 283 19.72 -12.93 23.92
N TYR A 284 20.89 -12.31 23.80
CA TYR A 284 21.21 -11.45 22.65
C TYR A 284 21.25 -12.24 21.33
N PHE A 285 21.74 -13.48 21.36
CA PHE A 285 21.78 -14.33 20.17
C PHE A 285 20.38 -14.73 19.70
N GLU A 286 19.46 -15.06 20.61
CA GLU A 286 18.07 -15.31 20.23
C GLU A 286 17.37 -14.06 19.68
N ALA A 287 17.67 -12.89 20.25
CA ALA A 287 17.16 -11.62 19.73
C ALA A 287 17.69 -11.32 18.32
N PHE A 288 18.95 -11.64 18.05
CA PHE A 288 19.55 -11.56 16.72
C PHE A 288 18.85 -12.49 15.72
N LEU A 289 18.71 -13.78 16.04
CA LEU A 289 18.07 -14.76 15.15
C LEU A 289 16.62 -14.41 14.83
N ILE A 290 15.86 -13.89 15.80
CA ILE A 290 14.48 -13.46 15.58
C ILE A 290 14.43 -12.20 14.72
N SER A 291 15.31 -11.23 14.97
CA SER A 291 15.38 -10.01 14.16
C SER A 291 15.76 -10.32 12.70
N LEU A 292 16.69 -11.26 12.51
CA LEU A 292 17.07 -11.78 11.21
C LEU A 292 15.90 -12.49 10.52
N GLY A 293 15.21 -13.39 11.24
CA GLY A 293 14.02 -14.08 10.75
C GLY A 293 12.90 -13.12 10.33
N THR A 294 12.63 -12.08 11.13
CA THR A 294 11.64 -11.04 10.79
C THR A 294 12.00 -10.32 9.48
N ALA A 295 13.27 -9.95 9.28
CA ALA A 295 13.71 -9.30 8.06
C ALA A 295 13.62 -10.22 6.83
N PHE A 296 13.97 -11.50 6.96
CA PHE A 296 13.81 -12.47 5.87
C PHE A 296 12.34 -12.72 5.52
N VAL A 297 11.46 -12.87 6.51
CA VAL A 297 10.02 -13.06 6.26
C VAL A 297 9.44 -11.84 5.53
N HIS A 298 9.94 -10.62 5.81
CA HIS A 298 9.56 -9.41 5.09
C HIS A 298 9.88 -9.48 3.59
N ILE A 299 11.10 -9.88 3.25
CA ILE A 299 11.51 -10.03 1.86
C ILE A 299 10.79 -11.20 1.17
N ILE A 300 10.59 -12.32 1.85
CA ILE A 300 9.84 -13.46 1.31
C ILE A 300 8.38 -13.06 1.06
N GLY A 301 7.78 -12.32 1.99
CA GLY A 301 6.43 -11.79 1.83
C GLY A 301 6.31 -10.89 0.60
N ALA A 302 7.26 -9.97 0.40
CA ALA A 302 7.32 -9.13 -0.80
C ALA A 302 7.47 -9.95 -2.09
N PHE A 303 8.37 -10.94 -2.08
CA PHE A 303 8.60 -11.81 -3.24
C PHE A 303 7.35 -12.62 -3.61
N VAL A 304 6.71 -13.27 -2.62
CA VAL A 304 5.48 -14.06 -2.83
C VAL A 304 4.35 -13.17 -3.33
N LEU A 305 4.21 -11.97 -2.78
CA LEU A 305 3.21 -11.00 -3.21
C LEU A 305 3.44 -10.62 -4.67
N VAL A 306 4.66 -10.26 -5.08
CA VAL A 306 4.97 -9.90 -6.47
C VAL A 306 4.76 -11.09 -7.40
N MET A 307 5.22 -12.29 -7.05
CA MET A 307 5.01 -13.50 -7.85
C MET A 307 3.52 -13.79 -8.06
N PHE A 308 2.72 -13.69 -6.99
CA PHE A 308 1.28 -13.87 -7.05
C PHE A 308 0.64 -12.81 -7.95
N SER A 309 1.03 -11.54 -7.80
CA SER A 309 0.51 -10.45 -8.64
C SER A 309 0.87 -10.64 -10.11
N VAL A 310 2.10 -11.02 -10.44
CA VAL A 310 2.50 -11.26 -11.84
C VAL A 310 1.77 -12.46 -12.44
N PHE A 311 1.49 -13.51 -11.66
CA PHE A 311 0.84 -14.75 -12.16
C PHE A 311 -0.68 -14.66 -12.21
N VAL A 312 -1.32 -13.99 -11.24
CA VAL A 312 -2.78 -13.86 -11.17
C VAL A 312 -3.27 -12.65 -11.97
N LEU A 313 -2.42 -11.63 -12.14
CA LEU A 313 -2.78 -10.37 -12.77
C LEU A 313 -1.71 -10.00 -13.79
N GLN A 314 -1.85 -10.56 -14.98
CA GLN A 314 -1.13 -10.10 -16.16
C GLN A 314 -1.50 -8.63 -16.54
N SER A 315 -2.33 -7.94 -15.75
CA SER A 315 -3.09 -6.75 -16.15
C SER A 315 -3.17 -5.62 -15.10
N VAL A 316 -2.90 -5.82 -13.81
CA VAL A 316 -3.15 -4.77 -12.80
C VAL A 316 -2.07 -4.76 -11.71
N MET A 317 -1.03 -3.98 -11.96
CA MET A 317 0.15 -3.90 -11.08
C MET A 317 -0.02 -2.92 -9.90
N ASN A 318 -1.05 -2.05 -9.86
CA ASN A 318 -1.04 -0.93 -8.90
C ASN A 318 -1.98 -1.09 -7.68
N ARG A 319 -3.26 -1.44 -7.86
CA ARG A 319 -4.18 -1.58 -6.70
C ARG A 319 -4.10 -2.93 -6.02
N PHE A 320 -3.90 -4.03 -6.73
CA PHE A 320 -3.74 -5.31 -6.04
C PHE A 320 -2.55 -5.27 -5.08
N MET A 321 -1.49 -4.53 -5.40
CA MET A 321 -0.37 -4.33 -4.49
C MET A 321 -0.79 -3.49 -3.28
N GLN A 322 -1.46 -2.36 -3.50
CA GLN A 322 -1.89 -1.46 -2.42
C GLN A 322 -2.95 -2.10 -1.51
N ASP A 323 -3.97 -2.73 -2.09
CA ASP A 323 -5.01 -3.48 -1.38
C ASP A 323 -4.42 -4.68 -0.65
N SER A 324 -3.52 -5.44 -1.27
CA SER A 324 -2.86 -6.57 -0.60
C SER A 324 -2.01 -6.09 0.57
N ILE A 325 -1.26 -4.99 0.42
CA ILE A 325 -0.50 -4.38 1.52
C ILE A 325 -1.47 -3.95 2.63
N LEU A 326 -2.60 -3.31 2.31
CA LEU A 326 -3.62 -2.92 3.29
C LEU A 326 -4.19 -4.13 4.04
N TYR A 327 -4.65 -5.16 3.33
CA TYR A 327 -5.22 -6.37 3.95
C TYR A 327 -4.19 -7.13 4.78
N ILE A 328 -2.98 -7.33 4.27
CA ILE A 328 -1.88 -8.01 4.99
C ILE A 328 -1.50 -7.23 6.25
N THR A 329 -1.45 -5.89 6.16
CA THR A 329 -1.09 -5.04 7.30
C THR A 329 -2.16 -5.04 8.37
N ASN A 330 -3.45 -4.91 8.01
CA ASN A 330 -4.57 -5.01 8.94
C ASN A 330 -4.63 -6.37 9.62
N PHE A 331 -4.45 -7.45 8.86
CA PHE A 331 -4.43 -8.81 9.40
C PHE A 331 -3.27 -9.01 10.39
N SER A 332 -2.08 -8.52 10.05
CA SER A 332 -0.89 -8.57 10.91
C SER A 332 -1.09 -7.77 12.20
N ALA A 333 -1.72 -6.60 12.10
CA ALA A 333 -2.10 -5.76 13.25
C ALA A 333 -2.96 -6.54 14.25
N LEU A 334 -4.01 -7.20 13.76
CA LEU A 334 -4.92 -7.99 14.57
C LEU A 334 -4.19 -9.13 15.28
N ILE A 335 -3.32 -9.87 14.59
CA ILE A 335 -2.52 -10.95 15.20
C ILE A 335 -1.64 -10.41 16.32
N ILE A 336 -0.95 -9.29 16.10
CA ILE A 336 -0.07 -8.67 17.11
C ILE A 336 -0.90 -8.18 18.30
N MET A 337 -2.07 -7.61 18.04
CA MET A 337 -3.01 -7.15 19.05
C MET A 337 -3.48 -8.31 19.94
N PHE A 338 -3.87 -9.44 19.35
CA PHE A 338 -4.23 -10.65 20.08
C PHE A 338 -3.04 -11.23 20.86
N LEU A 339 -1.83 -11.22 20.29
CA LEU A 339 -0.62 -11.65 20.98
C LEU A 339 -0.34 -10.77 22.21
N ALA A 340 -0.45 -9.46 22.08
CA ALA A 340 -0.26 -8.51 23.18
C ALA A 340 -1.28 -8.73 24.30
N LEU A 341 -2.57 -8.88 23.95
CA LEU A 341 -3.64 -9.21 24.90
C LEU A 341 -3.40 -10.55 25.59
N TYR A 342 -2.98 -11.57 24.84
CA TYR A 342 -2.69 -12.89 25.39
C TYR A 342 -1.53 -12.85 26.42
N ILE A 343 -0.48 -12.09 26.12
CA ILE A 343 0.66 -11.90 27.03
C ILE A 343 0.18 -11.17 28.30
N LEU A 344 -0.61 -10.11 28.16
CA LEU A 344 -1.14 -9.32 29.27
C LEU A 344 -2.09 -10.17 30.15
N TYR A 345 -3.03 -10.89 29.54
CA TYR A 345 -3.97 -11.78 30.22
C TYR A 345 -3.25 -12.83 31.08
N ARG A 346 -2.23 -13.49 30.52
CA ARG A 346 -1.43 -14.50 31.24
C ARG A 346 -0.69 -13.91 32.45
N LYS A 347 -0.29 -12.64 32.38
CA LYS A 347 0.35 -11.96 33.51
C LYS A 347 -0.65 -11.57 34.60
N LEU A 348 -1.81 -11.03 34.22
CA LEU A 348 -2.86 -10.59 35.15
C LEU A 348 -3.51 -11.77 35.90
N THR A 349 -3.84 -12.85 35.19
CA THR A 349 -4.44 -14.06 35.80
C THR A 349 -3.54 -14.72 36.84
N LYS A 350 -2.22 -14.75 36.59
CA LYS A 350 -1.25 -15.27 37.58
C LYS A 350 -1.16 -14.41 38.84
N LYS A 351 -1.31 -13.08 38.71
CA LYS A 351 -1.31 -12.17 39.86
C LYS A 351 -2.55 -12.36 40.73
N LEU A 352 -3.72 -12.59 40.12
CA LEU A 352 -4.96 -12.93 40.83
C LEU A 352 -4.84 -14.27 41.58
N ASN A 353 -4.27 -15.30 40.95
CA ASN A 353 -4.09 -16.62 41.58
C ASN A 353 -2.95 -16.68 42.61
N SER A 354 -2.20 -15.59 42.81
CA SER A 354 -1.15 -15.48 43.83
C SER A 354 -1.65 -14.85 45.14
N CYS A 355 -2.92 -14.49 45.23
CA CYS A 355 -3.57 -14.13 46.49
C CYS A 355 -3.78 -15.38 47.34
N SER A 356 -2.71 -15.83 47.98
CA SER A 356 -2.72 -16.90 48.99
C SER A 356 -3.35 -16.47 50.32
N CYS A 357 -4.29 -15.51 50.31
CA CYS A 357 -4.97 -15.02 51.52
C CYS A 357 -6.12 -15.93 51.96
N CYS A 358 -6.48 -16.95 51.17
CA CYS A 358 -7.60 -17.85 51.45
C CYS A 358 -7.21 -19.34 51.38
N ILE A 359 -5.99 -19.69 51.78
CA ILE A 359 -5.70 -21.07 52.17
C ILE A 359 -5.84 -21.08 53.69
N SER A 360 -6.85 -21.79 54.21
CA SER A 360 -6.88 -22.14 55.62
C SER A 360 -5.55 -22.80 55.94
N LEU A 361 -4.73 -22.14 56.75
CA LEU A 361 -3.60 -22.78 57.40
C LEU A 361 -4.17 -24.01 58.10
N ASN A 362 -4.02 -25.19 57.50
CA ASN A 362 -4.07 -26.42 58.27
C ASN A 362 -3.04 -26.20 59.37
N GLN A 363 -3.53 -26.05 60.60
CA GLN A 363 -2.68 -25.85 61.77
C GLN A 363 -1.51 -26.81 61.67
N ALA A 364 -0.29 -26.27 61.71
CA ALA A 364 0.90 -27.07 61.81
C ALA A 364 0.71 -27.96 63.05
N ARG A 365 0.43 -29.24 62.85
CA ARG A 365 0.42 -30.22 63.93
C ARG A 365 1.88 -30.39 64.33
N PHE A 366 2.24 -29.80 65.46
CA PHE A 366 3.53 -30.07 66.09
C PHE A 366 3.48 -31.47 66.67
N ASP A 367 4.08 -32.42 65.97
CA ASP A 367 4.28 -33.78 66.46
C ASP A 367 5.58 -33.77 67.27
N ILE A 368 5.46 -33.68 68.60
CA ILE A 368 6.61 -33.74 69.51
C ILE A 368 6.94 -35.22 69.73
N LYS A 369 7.71 -35.81 68.81
CA LYS A 369 8.50 -36.99 69.12
C LYS A 369 9.88 -36.53 69.63
N PRO A 370 10.27 -36.87 70.87
CA PRO A 370 11.58 -36.52 71.38
C PRO A 370 12.59 -37.52 70.79
N ASN A 371 13.20 -37.18 69.65
CA ASN A 371 14.46 -37.81 69.30
C ASN A 371 15.41 -36.81 68.64
N LYS A 372 16.69 -36.99 68.98
CA LYS A 372 17.79 -36.02 68.93
C LYS A 372 18.02 -35.40 67.54
N ASN A 373 18.47 -34.14 67.58
CA ASN A 373 18.90 -33.25 66.48
C ASN A 373 17.78 -32.59 65.66
N LEU A 374 17.11 -31.62 66.27
CA LEU A 374 16.27 -30.64 65.58
C LEU A 374 17.14 -29.52 64.98
N ASN A 375 17.57 -29.68 63.73
CA ASN A 375 18.00 -28.56 62.89
C ASN A 375 16.75 -27.78 62.44
N PHE A 376 16.33 -26.81 63.24
CA PHE A 376 15.26 -25.87 62.90
C PHE A 376 15.71 -24.82 61.88
N VAL A 377 16.08 -25.23 60.67
CA VAL A 377 15.93 -24.39 59.47
C VAL A 377 15.75 -25.31 58.27
N LYS A 378 14.55 -25.89 58.11
CA LYS A 378 14.10 -26.21 56.75
C LYS A 378 13.61 -24.89 56.18
N THR A 379 14.52 -24.12 55.58
CA THR A 379 14.15 -22.98 54.74
C THR A 379 13.10 -23.53 53.79
N ALA A 380 11.85 -23.07 53.92
CA ALA A 380 10.89 -23.26 52.87
C ALA A 380 11.53 -22.60 51.65
N GLN A 381 12.15 -23.40 50.78
CA GLN A 381 12.44 -22.99 49.43
C GLN A 381 11.07 -22.65 48.86
N GLN A 382 10.69 -21.38 48.97
CA GLN A 382 9.73 -20.79 48.05
C GLN A 382 10.29 -21.15 46.69
N SER A 383 9.66 -22.11 46.02
CA SER A 383 9.99 -22.45 44.65
C SER A 383 10.09 -21.11 43.92
N PRO A 384 11.27 -20.73 43.39
CA PRO A 384 11.40 -19.47 42.70
C PRO A 384 10.30 -19.50 41.65
N ILE A 385 9.45 -18.47 41.64
CA ILE A 385 8.38 -18.29 40.66
C ILE A 385 8.97 -18.71 39.33
N LEU A 386 8.57 -19.88 38.82
CA LEU A 386 9.16 -20.45 37.62
C LEU A 386 8.81 -19.48 36.50
N ILE A 387 9.78 -18.62 36.17
CA ILE A 387 9.77 -17.75 35.00
C ILE A 387 9.75 -18.72 33.83
N LYS A 388 8.55 -19.12 33.40
CA LYS A 388 8.42 -20.11 32.35
C LYS A 388 9.12 -19.53 31.12
N PRO A 389 10.10 -20.22 30.53
CA PRO A 389 10.83 -19.73 29.38
C PRO A 389 9.85 -19.38 28.26
N ARG A 390 10.20 -18.34 27.50
CA ARG A 390 9.49 -17.90 26.31
C ARG A 390 9.25 -19.09 25.38
N SER A 391 8.02 -19.23 24.88
CA SER A 391 7.67 -20.34 23.99
C SER A 391 8.16 -20.05 22.58
N LYS A 392 8.84 -21.01 21.94
CA LYS A 392 9.27 -20.88 20.54
C LYS A 392 8.11 -20.62 19.57
N LYS A 393 6.88 -21.05 19.93
CA LYS A 393 5.66 -20.72 19.17
C LYS A 393 5.33 -19.22 19.19
N GLN A 394 5.59 -18.53 20.30
CA GLN A 394 5.38 -17.08 20.42
C GLN A 394 6.43 -16.31 19.62
N ASP A 395 7.66 -16.83 19.56
CA ASP A 395 8.73 -16.25 18.74
C ASP A 395 8.38 -16.35 17.26
N LEU A 396 7.94 -17.53 16.82
CA LEU A 396 7.52 -17.74 15.44
C LEU A 396 6.33 -16.86 15.06
N LEU A 397 5.31 -16.78 15.92
CA LEU A 397 4.15 -15.92 15.67
C LEU A 397 4.56 -14.46 15.53
N PHE A 398 5.46 -13.98 16.41
CA PHE A 398 6.01 -12.63 16.32
C PHE A 398 6.77 -12.42 15.01
N VAL A 399 7.66 -13.35 14.63
CA VAL A 399 8.44 -13.27 13.38
C VAL A 399 7.53 -13.18 12.17
N LEU A 400 6.50 -14.03 12.10
CA LEU A 400 5.54 -14.04 11.00
C LEU A 400 4.72 -12.75 10.97
N SER A 401 4.12 -12.34 12.10
CA SER A 401 3.25 -11.17 12.13
C SER A 401 3.99 -9.85 11.92
N ALA A 402 5.21 -9.72 12.47
CA ALA A 402 6.01 -8.52 12.31
C ALA A 402 6.75 -8.47 10.95
N GLY A 403 7.00 -9.63 10.34
CA GLY A 403 7.73 -9.75 9.09
C GLY A 403 6.84 -9.65 7.85
N ILE A 404 5.66 -10.27 7.85
CA ILE A 404 4.87 -10.51 6.62
C ILE A 404 4.45 -9.24 5.86
N ILE A 405 4.40 -8.08 6.52
CA ILE A 405 4.04 -6.79 5.92
C ILE A 405 5.16 -6.33 4.99
N PRO A 406 5.02 -6.40 3.66
CA PRO A 406 6.08 -6.00 2.75
C PRO A 406 6.09 -4.48 2.56
N CYS A 407 7.26 -3.91 2.28
CA CYS A 407 7.38 -2.49 1.95
C CYS A 407 7.11 -2.26 0.44
N PRO A 408 6.38 -1.20 0.05
CA PRO A 408 6.25 -0.78 -1.35
C PRO A 408 7.58 -0.65 -2.10
N GLY A 409 8.64 -0.21 -1.42
CA GLY A 409 9.98 -0.08 -2.02
C GLY A 409 10.59 -1.43 -2.44
N THR A 410 10.43 -2.47 -1.61
CA THR A 410 10.91 -3.82 -1.94
C THR A 410 10.12 -4.45 -3.09
N VAL A 411 8.81 -4.21 -3.11
CA VAL A 411 7.92 -4.61 -4.21
C VAL A 411 8.41 -4.02 -5.53
N LEU A 412 8.70 -2.71 -5.57
CA LEU A 412 9.18 -2.02 -6.77
C LEU A 412 10.48 -2.63 -7.32
N LEU A 413 11.41 -2.99 -6.43
CA LEU A 413 12.66 -3.65 -6.82
C LEU A 413 12.43 -5.02 -7.47
N PHE A 414 11.50 -5.81 -6.92
CA PHE A 414 11.13 -7.10 -7.52
C PHE A 414 10.43 -6.91 -8.88
N VAL A 415 9.56 -5.90 -9.04
CA VAL A 415 8.96 -5.58 -10.35
C VAL A 415 10.05 -5.23 -11.37
N TYR A 416 11.03 -4.41 -11.01
CA TYR A 416 12.18 -4.11 -11.88
C TYR A 416 12.97 -5.37 -12.28
N ALA A 417 13.06 -6.36 -11.39
CA ALA A 417 13.70 -7.64 -11.69
C ALA A 417 13.03 -8.37 -12.87
N PHE A 418 11.69 -8.34 -12.90
CA PHE A 418 10.91 -8.92 -14.00
C PHE A 418 11.07 -8.13 -15.29
N LEU A 419 11.05 -6.79 -15.21
CA LEU A 419 11.19 -5.93 -16.40
C LEU A 419 12.58 -6.03 -17.04
N LEU A 420 13.65 -6.14 -16.24
CA LEU A 420 15.03 -6.23 -16.72
C LEU A 420 15.54 -7.67 -16.90
N GLU A 421 14.74 -8.67 -16.53
CA GLU A 421 15.12 -10.10 -16.50
C GLU A 421 16.35 -10.41 -15.62
N THR A 422 16.64 -9.58 -14.61
CA THR A 422 17.81 -9.69 -13.73
C THR A 422 17.54 -10.47 -12.44
N TYR A 423 16.79 -11.57 -12.54
CA TYR A 423 16.26 -12.33 -11.40
C TYR A 423 17.32 -12.72 -10.35
N PHE A 424 18.47 -13.25 -10.80
CA PHE A 424 19.53 -13.69 -9.91
C PHE A 424 20.11 -12.54 -9.09
N ALA A 425 20.40 -11.41 -9.74
CA ALA A 425 20.96 -10.23 -9.09
C ALA A 425 19.99 -9.67 -8.04
N VAL A 426 18.69 -9.64 -8.34
CA VAL A 426 17.68 -9.16 -7.40
C VAL A 426 17.52 -10.11 -6.21
N ILE A 427 17.53 -11.44 -6.39
CA ILE A 427 17.47 -12.38 -5.25
C ILE A 427 18.63 -12.13 -4.27
N LEU A 428 19.85 -11.99 -4.77
CA LEU A 428 21.02 -11.68 -3.95
C LEU A 428 20.91 -10.29 -3.29
N ALA A 429 20.45 -9.29 -4.04
CA ALA A 429 20.18 -7.95 -3.50
C ALA A 429 19.16 -7.99 -2.36
N SER A 430 18.07 -8.74 -2.51
CA SER A 430 17.04 -8.91 -1.49
C SER A 430 17.55 -9.58 -0.21
N VAL A 431 18.48 -10.54 -0.34
CA VAL A 431 19.19 -11.10 0.83
C VAL A 431 20.04 -10.02 1.50
N SER A 432 20.79 -9.22 0.74
CA SER A 432 21.58 -8.10 1.29
C SER A 432 20.70 -7.05 1.97
N ILE A 433 19.54 -6.70 1.41
CA ILE A 433 18.54 -5.82 2.04
C ILE A 433 18.08 -6.42 3.38
N SER A 434 17.73 -7.72 3.40
CA SER A 434 17.31 -8.42 4.63
C SER A 434 18.37 -8.30 5.72
N LEU A 435 19.65 -8.49 5.36
CA LEU A 435 20.76 -8.37 6.30
C LEU A 435 20.90 -6.95 6.85
N GLY A 436 20.79 -5.93 6.00
CA GLY A 436 20.81 -4.53 6.41
C GLY A 436 19.66 -4.17 7.36
N MET A 437 18.44 -4.61 7.04
CA MET A 437 17.26 -4.44 7.89
C MET A 437 17.44 -5.15 9.24
N ALA A 438 17.96 -6.38 9.22
CA ALA A 438 18.18 -7.19 10.43
C ALA A 438 19.10 -6.50 11.43
N VAL A 439 20.15 -5.78 10.97
CA VAL A 439 21.05 -5.01 11.84
C VAL A 439 20.27 -3.97 12.66
N VAL A 440 19.38 -3.22 12.01
CA VAL A 440 18.62 -2.14 12.65
C VAL A 440 17.53 -2.70 13.59
N ILE A 441 16.81 -3.73 13.17
CA ILE A 441 15.83 -4.42 14.03
C ILE A 441 16.54 -5.02 15.24
N PHE A 442 17.69 -5.66 15.03
CA PHE A 442 18.49 -6.22 16.12
C PHE A 442 18.97 -5.16 17.10
N ALA A 443 19.36 -3.96 16.63
CA ALA A 443 19.74 -2.87 17.54
C ALA A 443 18.57 -2.51 18.50
N SER A 444 17.34 -2.49 17.99
CA SER A 444 16.15 -2.27 18.80
C SER A 444 15.89 -3.43 19.78
N SER A 445 15.98 -4.66 19.31
CA SER A 445 15.88 -5.88 20.13
C SER A 445 16.94 -5.93 21.23
N PHE A 446 18.18 -5.54 20.92
CA PHE A 446 19.32 -5.47 21.84
C PHE A 446 19.06 -4.49 22.97
N LEU A 447 18.50 -3.32 22.68
CA LEU A 447 18.06 -2.36 23.70
C LEU A 447 16.95 -2.95 24.57
N GLY A 448 15.96 -3.62 23.98
CA GLY A 448 14.90 -4.32 24.72
C GLY A 448 15.45 -5.35 25.70
N VAL A 449 16.34 -6.24 25.23
CA VAL A 449 17.01 -7.25 26.07
C VAL A 449 17.83 -6.59 27.17
N SER A 450 18.56 -5.52 26.86
CA SER A 450 19.41 -4.81 27.82
C SER A 450 18.57 -4.16 28.92
N ILE A 451 17.44 -3.52 28.57
CA ILE A 451 16.49 -2.96 29.54
C ILE A 451 15.90 -4.06 30.42
N HIS A 452 15.53 -5.21 29.84
CA HIS A 452 15.04 -6.34 30.62
C HIS A 452 16.08 -6.83 31.64
N LYS A 453 17.34 -7.02 31.22
CA LYS A 453 18.45 -7.45 32.09
C LYS A 453 18.76 -6.44 33.20
N VAL A 454 18.74 -5.14 32.90
CA VAL A 454 18.92 -4.10 33.92
C VAL A 454 17.74 -4.09 34.89
N SER A 455 16.53 -4.24 34.38
CA SER A 455 15.29 -4.30 35.16
C SER A 455 15.27 -5.48 36.13
N GLN A 456 15.88 -6.62 35.78
CA GLN A 456 16.02 -7.79 36.67
C GLN A 456 16.67 -7.51 38.02
N LYS A 457 17.41 -6.39 38.16
CA LYS A 457 17.94 -5.94 39.47
C LYS A 457 16.84 -5.50 40.45
N SER A 458 15.61 -5.25 39.98
CA SER A 458 14.47 -4.83 40.81
C SER A 458 13.18 -5.55 40.41
N LYS A 459 12.62 -6.33 41.33
CA LYS A 459 11.33 -7.04 41.13
C LYS A 459 10.17 -6.09 40.76
N LYS A 460 10.20 -4.85 41.26
CA LYS A 460 9.20 -3.82 40.95
C LYS A 460 9.31 -3.36 39.48
N LEU A 461 10.52 -3.13 38.99
CA LEU A 461 10.75 -2.71 37.60
C LEU A 461 10.40 -3.81 36.60
N VAL A 462 10.72 -5.07 36.91
CA VAL A 462 10.34 -6.21 36.06
C VAL A 462 8.82 -6.30 35.94
N ASN A 463 8.09 -6.20 37.06
CA ASN A 463 6.63 -6.24 37.04
C ASN A 463 5.99 -5.09 36.27
N ILE A 464 6.57 -3.88 36.35
CA ILE A 464 6.10 -2.73 35.56
C ILE A 464 6.34 -3.00 34.07
N LEU A 465 7.54 -3.44 33.70
CA LEU A 465 7.92 -3.67 32.30
C LEU A 465 7.09 -4.78 31.65
N GLU A 466 6.84 -5.89 32.38
CA GLU A 466 6.00 -7.00 31.90
C GLU A 466 4.52 -6.63 31.69
N ILE A 467 4.05 -5.50 32.23
CA ILE A 467 2.68 -4.99 32.03
C ILE A 467 2.67 -3.87 30.99
N VAL A 468 3.56 -2.91 31.12
CA VAL A 468 3.64 -1.73 30.24
C VAL A 468 4.01 -2.12 28.82
N SER A 469 4.94 -3.06 28.63
CA SER A 469 5.40 -3.43 27.29
C SER A 469 4.29 -4.09 26.44
N PRO A 470 3.52 -5.09 26.92
CA PRO A 470 2.36 -5.59 26.17
C PRO A 470 1.29 -4.52 25.88
N ILE A 471 1.05 -3.58 26.80
CA ILE A 471 0.14 -2.45 26.56
C ILE A 471 0.68 -1.54 25.43
N PHE A 472 1.96 -1.21 25.48
CA PHE A 472 2.62 -0.42 24.44
C PHE A 472 2.60 -1.14 23.08
N MET A 473 2.81 -2.46 23.07
CA MET A 473 2.71 -3.31 21.87
C MET A 473 1.29 -3.29 21.29
N PHE A 474 0.27 -3.38 22.15
CA PHE A 474 -1.13 -3.29 21.74
C PHE A 474 -1.46 -1.93 21.13
N ILE A 475 -1.05 -0.84 21.78
CA ILE A 475 -1.27 0.53 21.28
C ILE A 475 -0.59 0.71 19.91
N LEU A 476 0.63 0.21 19.75
CA LEU A 476 1.34 0.30 18.48
C LEU A 476 0.67 -0.49 17.36
N ALA A 477 0.13 -1.67 17.68
CA ALA A 477 -0.64 -2.48 16.73
C ALA A 477 -1.99 -1.83 16.38
N LEU A 478 -2.65 -1.20 17.36
CA LEU A 478 -3.89 -0.46 17.16
C LEU A 478 -3.67 0.77 16.26
N LEU A 479 -2.58 1.52 16.49
CA LEU A 479 -2.19 2.63 15.62
C LEU A 479 -1.92 2.16 14.19
N LEU A 480 -1.23 1.03 14.03
CA LEU A 480 -0.97 0.43 12.72
C LEU A 480 -2.26 0.00 12.01
N PHE A 481 -3.25 -0.52 12.74
CA PHE A 481 -4.57 -0.86 12.19
C PHE A 481 -5.32 0.38 11.69
N PHE A 482 -5.29 1.49 12.44
CA PHE A 482 -6.01 2.70 12.07
C PHE A 482 -5.29 3.59 11.05
N SER A 483 -3.95 3.57 11.00
CA SER A 483 -3.14 4.42 10.12
C SER A 483 -3.33 4.14 8.62
N ILE A 484 -4.08 3.10 8.28
CA ILE A 484 -4.28 2.62 6.92
C ILE A 484 -5.74 2.79 6.47
N THR A 485 -6.66 2.95 7.43
CA THR A 485 -8.08 3.25 7.20
C THR A 485 -8.39 4.75 7.06
N ILE A 486 -7.40 5.62 7.32
CA ILE A 486 -7.47 7.09 7.15
C ILE A 486 -6.53 7.44 6.02
#